data_AF-A0A1C6GX67-F1
#
_entry.id   AF-A0A1C6GX67-F1
#
_cell.length_a   1.000
_cell.length_b   1.000
_cell.length_c   1.000
_cell.angle_alpha   90.00
_cell.angle_beta   90.00
_cell.angle_gamma   90.00
#
_symmetry.space_group_name_H-M   'P 1'
#
loop_
_entity.id
_entity.type
_entity.pdbx_description
1 polymer ?
#
loop_
_entity_poly.entity_id
_entity_poly.type
_entity_poly.pdbx_seq_one_letter_code
_entity_poly.pdbx_strand_id
1 'polypeptide(L)'
;MSEIAKLMQSEKIRYNAVSDKWNKNMVKRIIENDKYLGNDTYTQLITDDIFKRANEKRVKKATTLDLIPDDLQEIRKRTYCTECGHKLSRIGGNSKYEKWDCRNPDCYKLEYRLTDQMIIGTVLNVLNSAIANPSLLESGGEISTYSPAADVIRQQNEINQMTDSSQIDFDRVKAEIFKLAEMKYDCCTYNDSPQKTEELRNLLENNKQLNILDIGLFKACVSRIWISHFCTIEVEFINGVHIKNITERNDKNAHSSQCNDNPCESADS
;
A
#
# COMPACT_ATOMS: atom_id res chain seq x y z
N MET A 1 12.95 21.11 21.54
CA MET A 1 14.41 21.33 21.72
C MET A 1 14.99 22.26 20.67
N SER A 2 14.74 22.06 19.36
CA SER A 2 15.24 22.98 18.33
C SER A 2 14.72 24.43 18.50
N GLU A 3 13.44 24.59 18.84
CA GLU A 3 12.85 25.91 19.13
C GLU A 3 13.48 26.61 20.33
N ILE A 4 13.73 25.86 21.42
CA ILE A 4 14.41 26.40 22.61
C ILE A 4 15.82 26.88 22.23
N ALA A 5 16.56 26.12 21.43
CA ALA A 5 17.89 26.54 20.97
C ALA A 5 17.84 27.83 20.14
N LYS A 6 16.86 27.95 19.24
CA LYS A 6 16.64 29.17 18.45
C LYS A 6 16.30 30.38 19.33
N LEU A 7 15.43 30.18 20.34
CA LEU A 7 15.05 31.21 21.28
C LEU A 7 16.25 31.70 22.11
N MET A 8 17.07 30.78 22.64
CA MET A 8 18.26 31.15 23.40
C MET A 8 19.25 31.97 22.57
N GLN A 9 19.34 31.67 21.27
CA GLN A 9 20.18 32.42 20.34
C GLN A 9 19.59 33.80 20.00
N SER A 10 18.27 33.91 19.81
CA SER A 10 17.62 35.21 19.55
C SER A 10 17.70 36.15 20.75
N GLU A 11 17.58 35.60 21.96
CA GLU A 11 17.72 36.32 23.24
C GLU A 11 19.20 36.61 23.60
N LYS A 12 20.16 36.24 22.74
CA LYS A 12 21.61 36.42 22.94
C LYS A 12 22.14 35.83 24.26
N ILE A 13 21.51 34.76 24.75
CA ILE A 13 21.94 34.05 25.95
C ILE A 13 23.21 33.28 25.61
N ARG A 14 24.29 33.52 26.34
CA ARG A 14 25.55 32.78 26.14
C ARG A 14 25.43 31.38 26.73
N TYR A 15 25.88 30.37 25.99
CA TYR A 15 25.94 29.01 26.49
C TYR A 15 27.10 28.80 27.47
N ASN A 16 28.25 29.41 27.17
CA ASN A 16 29.41 29.46 28.06
C ASN A 16 30.17 30.78 27.85
N ALA A 17 31.30 30.96 28.54
CA ALA A 17 32.08 32.20 28.50
C ALA A 17 32.57 32.59 27.08
N VAL A 18 32.62 31.64 26.14
CA VAL A 18 33.28 31.78 24.84
C VAL A 18 32.30 31.64 23.66
N SER A 19 31.10 31.09 23.87
CA SER A 19 30.15 30.78 22.79
C SER A 19 28.71 31.17 23.12
N ASP A 20 28.08 31.83 22.14
CA ASP A 20 26.67 32.19 22.06
C ASP A 20 25.85 31.22 21.18
N LYS A 21 26.49 30.16 20.66
CA LYS A 21 25.85 29.20 19.76
C LYS A 21 25.06 28.17 20.55
N TRP A 22 23.80 27.99 20.17
CA TRP A 22 22.91 26.97 20.72
C TRP A 22 22.57 25.91 19.69
N ASN A 23 22.55 24.64 20.10
CA ASN A 23 22.02 23.56 19.29
C ASN A 23 21.09 22.65 20.11
N LYS A 24 20.27 21.85 19.41
CA LYS A 24 19.26 20.98 20.03
C LYS A 24 19.87 19.96 21.02
N ASN A 25 21.12 19.53 20.80
CA ASN A 25 21.80 18.54 21.64
C ASN A 25 22.32 19.17 22.94
N MET A 26 22.69 20.45 22.92
CA MET A 26 23.09 21.19 24.12
C MET A 26 21.91 21.37 25.07
N VAL A 27 20.76 21.78 24.52
CA VAL A 27 19.49 21.85 25.28
C VAL A 27 19.11 20.48 25.84
N LYS A 28 19.27 19.41 25.05
CA LYS A 28 19.02 18.04 25.50
C LYS A 28 19.83 17.68 26.74
N ARG A 29 21.16 17.90 26.69
CA ARG A 29 22.07 17.58 27.81
C ARG A 29 21.73 18.35 29.08
N ILE A 30 21.30 19.61 28.96
CA ILE A 30 20.85 20.40 30.11
C ILE A 30 19.58 19.76 30.71
N ILE A 31 18.57 19.46 29.90
CA ILE A 31 17.31 18.88 30.41
C ILE A 31 17.53 17.49 31.05
N GLU A 32 18.51 16.72 30.58
CA GLU A 32 18.82 15.37 31.07
C GLU A 32 19.75 15.33 32.30
N ASN A 33 20.32 16.48 32.72
CA ASN A 33 21.33 16.51 33.77
C ASN A 33 20.69 16.42 35.17
N ASP A 34 20.84 15.27 35.81
CA ASP A 34 20.33 14.95 37.14
C ASP A 34 20.99 15.78 38.26
N LYS A 35 22.18 16.35 38.03
CA LYS A 35 22.87 17.21 39.00
C LYS A 35 22.04 18.44 39.42
N TYR A 36 21.06 18.84 38.62
CA TYR A 36 20.16 19.94 38.97
C TYR A 36 19.17 19.61 40.09
N LEU A 37 18.99 18.33 40.43
CA LEU A 37 18.25 17.88 41.61
C LEU A 37 18.98 18.14 42.93
N GLY A 38 20.27 18.48 42.85
CA GLY A 38 21.16 18.65 43.98
C GLY A 38 21.71 17.33 44.51
N ASN A 39 22.90 17.39 45.11
CA ASN A 39 23.55 16.31 45.84
C ASN A 39 24.48 16.90 46.91
N ASP A 40 25.30 16.09 47.57
CA ASP A 40 26.22 16.56 48.62
C ASP A 40 27.25 17.61 48.15
N THR A 41 27.43 17.77 46.83
CA THR A 41 28.37 18.70 46.20
C THR A 41 27.69 19.89 45.50
N TYR A 42 26.45 19.73 45.03
CA TYR A 42 25.74 20.72 44.23
C TYR A 42 24.41 21.09 44.87
N THR A 43 24.15 22.39 45.01
CA THR A 43 22.85 22.90 45.48
C THR A 43 21.74 22.56 44.50
N GLN A 44 20.59 22.16 45.03
CA GLN A 44 19.39 21.90 44.24
C GLN A 44 18.92 23.16 43.50
N LEU A 45 18.69 23.04 42.19
CA LEU A 45 18.19 24.12 41.34
C LEU A 45 16.73 23.89 40.90
N ILE A 46 16.31 22.63 40.77
CA ILE A 46 14.93 22.24 40.40
C ILE A 46 14.44 21.08 41.27
N THR A 47 13.13 20.94 41.39
CA THR A 47 12.50 19.81 42.10
C THR A 47 12.47 18.56 41.23
N ASP A 48 12.38 17.40 41.89
CA ASP A 48 12.25 16.09 41.24
C ASP A 48 11.03 16.01 40.30
N ASP A 49 9.89 16.60 40.71
CA ASP A 49 8.67 16.65 39.87
C ASP A 49 8.92 17.39 38.55
N ILE A 50 9.57 18.56 38.59
CA ILE A 50 9.85 19.35 37.39
C ILE A 50 10.82 18.60 36.46
N PHE A 51 11.85 17.98 37.03
CA PHE A 51 12.83 17.19 36.26
C PHE A 51 12.17 15.99 35.58
N LYS A 52 11.34 15.23 36.30
CA LYS A 52 10.58 14.09 35.77
C LYS A 52 9.64 14.54 34.65
N ARG A 53 8.81 15.57 34.88
CA ARG A 53 7.88 16.08 33.86
C ARG A 53 8.58 16.58 32.60
N ALA A 54 9.71 17.25 32.75
CA ALA A 54 10.50 17.73 31.61
C ALA A 54 11.08 16.57 30.78
N ASN A 55 11.63 15.55 31.45
CA ASN A 55 12.16 14.36 30.80
C ASN A 55 11.07 13.46 30.21
N GLU A 56 9.93 13.29 30.87
CA GLU A 56 8.76 12.61 30.31
C GLU A 56 8.25 13.30 29.05
N LYS A 57 8.16 14.64 29.04
CA LYS A 57 7.74 15.39 27.86
C LYS A 57 8.74 15.23 26.71
N ARG A 58 10.04 15.18 27.02
CA ARG A 58 11.10 14.90 26.05
C ARG A 58 11.00 13.49 25.48
N VAL A 59 10.83 12.48 26.34
CA VAL A 59 10.66 11.07 25.94
C VAL A 59 9.40 10.93 25.11
N LYS A 60 8.25 11.41 25.58
CA LYS A 60 6.99 11.43 24.81
C LYS A 60 7.17 12.04 23.43
N LYS A 61 7.91 13.15 23.29
CA LYS A 61 8.21 13.82 22.00
C LYS A 61 9.21 13.06 21.12
N ALA A 62 10.10 12.27 21.70
CA ALA A 62 11.02 11.39 20.97
C ALA A 62 10.35 10.08 20.54
N THR A 63 9.39 9.62 21.34
CA THR A 63 8.60 8.40 21.14
C THR A 63 7.29 8.66 20.40
N THR A 64 6.91 9.92 20.16
CA THR A 64 5.96 10.29 19.08
C THR A 64 6.69 10.10 17.74
N LEU A 65 7.03 8.85 17.44
CA LEU A 65 6.86 8.37 16.08
C LEU A 65 5.36 8.47 15.86
N ASP A 66 4.92 9.29 14.93
CA ASP A 66 3.56 9.18 14.41
C ASP A 66 3.46 7.78 13.78
N LEU A 67 3.10 6.81 14.62
CA LEU A 67 2.87 5.42 14.21
C LEU A 67 1.85 5.53 13.09
N ILE A 68 2.27 5.12 11.89
CA ILE A 68 1.36 4.99 10.75
C ILE A 68 0.20 4.14 11.28
N PRO A 69 -1.05 4.65 11.25
CA PRO A 69 -2.22 3.89 11.66
C PRO A 69 -2.16 2.48 11.07
N ASP A 70 -2.47 1.45 11.85
CA ASP A 70 -2.32 0.05 11.44
C ASP A 70 -3.03 -0.22 10.09
N ASP A 71 -4.15 0.46 9.86
CA ASP A 71 -4.91 0.53 8.62
C ASP A 71 -4.05 0.89 7.39
N LEU A 72 -3.21 1.92 7.51
CA LEU A 72 -2.31 2.38 6.45
C LEU A 72 -1.12 1.42 6.25
N GLN A 73 -0.74 0.66 7.28
CA GLN A 73 0.30 -0.36 7.10
C GLN A 73 -0.17 -1.48 6.16
N GLU A 74 -1.44 -1.84 6.23
CA GLU A 74 -2.02 -2.90 5.38
C GLU A 74 -2.14 -2.47 3.94
N ILE A 75 -2.57 -1.23 3.70
CA ILE A 75 -2.52 -0.59 2.38
C ILE A 75 -1.08 -0.59 1.85
N ARG A 76 -0.10 -0.19 2.68
CA ARG A 76 1.31 -0.18 2.29
C ARG A 76 1.84 -1.55 1.91
N LYS A 77 1.47 -2.61 2.63
CA LYS A 77 1.91 -3.99 2.34
C LYS A 77 1.41 -4.48 0.99
N ARG A 78 0.28 -3.95 0.51
CA ARG A 78 -0.42 -4.37 -0.70
C ARG A 78 -0.35 -3.38 -1.87
N THR A 79 0.40 -2.28 -1.75
CA THR A 79 0.51 -1.27 -2.82
C THR A 79 1.78 -1.44 -3.67
N TYR A 80 1.63 -1.58 -4.98
CA TYR A 80 2.66 -1.92 -5.94
C TYR A 80 2.65 -1.00 -7.17
N CYS A 81 3.81 -0.84 -7.79
CA CYS A 81 4.00 -0.05 -8.99
C CYS A 81 3.61 -0.92 -10.18
N THR A 82 2.71 -0.42 -11.02
CA THR A 82 2.28 -1.13 -12.22
C THR A 82 3.44 -1.38 -13.19
N GLU A 83 4.41 -0.47 -13.23
CA GLU A 83 5.43 -0.46 -14.28
C GLU A 83 6.61 -1.38 -13.97
N CYS A 84 6.94 -1.57 -12.70
CA CYS A 84 8.09 -2.38 -12.29
C CYS A 84 7.77 -3.47 -11.26
N GLY A 85 6.49 -3.61 -10.85
CA GLY A 85 6.06 -4.60 -9.86
C GLY A 85 6.55 -4.36 -8.43
N HIS A 86 7.39 -3.35 -8.18
CA HIS A 86 7.94 -3.08 -6.85
C HIS A 86 6.92 -2.40 -5.95
N LYS A 87 7.02 -2.65 -4.64
CA LYS A 87 6.18 -1.98 -3.65
C LYS A 87 6.43 -0.47 -3.63
N LEU A 88 5.35 0.32 -3.63
CA LEU A 88 5.49 1.75 -3.38
C LEU A 88 5.85 2.00 -1.92
N SER A 89 6.59 3.07 -1.70
CA SER A 89 6.95 3.54 -0.37
C SER A 89 6.16 4.80 -0.03
N ARG A 90 5.44 4.75 1.09
CA ARG A 90 4.94 5.96 1.74
C ARG A 90 6.10 6.73 2.36
N ILE A 91 6.25 7.99 1.97
CA ILE A 91 7.25 8.95 2.42
C ILE A 91 6.53 10.03 3.22
N GLY A 92 6.98 10.25 4.45
CA GLY A 92 6.36 11.19 5.38
C GLY A 92 5.77 10.47 6.59
N GLY A 93 5.81 11.16 7.74
CA GLY A 93 5.37 10.67 9.05
C GLY A 93 5.27 11.82 10.04
N ASN A 94 6.35 12.62 10.14
CA ASN A 94 6.43 13.77 11.05
C ASN A 94 6.39 15.16 10.35
N SER A 95 6.18 15.20 9.03
CA SER A 95 6.17 16.43 8.21
C SER A 95 4.84 16.57 7.50
N LYS A 96 4.40 17.82 7.28
CA LYS A 96 3.11 18.25 6.67
C LYS A 96 2.80 17.72 5.25
N TYR A 97 3.53 16.74 4.75
CA TYR A 97 3.47 16.29 3.36
C TYR A 97 3.68 14.76 3.27
N GLU A 98 2.61 13.97 3.47
CA GLU A 98 2.60 12.55 3.10
C GLU A 98 2.61 12.40 1.57
N LYS A 99 3.47 11.53 1.03
CA LYS A 99 3.49 11.21 -0.40
C LYS A 99 3.87 9.76 -0.63
N TRP A 100 3.39 9.15 -1.70
CA TRP A 100 3.82 7.81 -2.14
C TRP A 100 4.72 7.91 -3.36
N ASP A 101 5.69 7.00 -3.47
CA ASP A 101 6.62 6.98 -4.61
C ASP A 101 7.19 5.58 -4.85
N CYS A 102 7.59 5.32 -6.10
CA CYS A 102 8.37 4.12 -6.45
C CYS A 102 9.83 4.32 -6.02
N ARG A 103 10.42 3.30 -5.39
CA ARG A 103 11.80 3.34 -4.88
C ARG A 103 12.75 2.38 -5.59
N ASN A 104 12.27 1.69 -6.62
CA ASN A 104 13.12 0.88 -7.47
C ASN A 104 14.09 1.82 -8.25
N PRO A 105 15.42 1.66 -8.13
CA PRO A 105 16.39 2.47 -8.88
C PRO A 105 16.23 2.36 -10.40
N ASP A 106 15.73 1.23 -10.88
CA ASP A 106 15.51 0.96 -12.31
C ASP A 106 14.13 1.45 -12.78
N CYS A 107 13.40 2.18 -11.93
CA CYS A 107 12.09 2.73 -12.22
C CYS A 107 12.06 4.23 -11.94
N TYR A 108 11.14 4.93 -12.61
CA TYR A 108 10.95 6.36 -12.42
C TYR A 108 10.27 6.63 -11.07
N LYS A 109 10.25 7.91 -10.67
CA LYS A 109 9.39 8.37 -9.58
C LYS A 109 8.02 8.76 -10.14
N LEU A 110 7.01 8.84 -9.28
CA LEU A 110 5.73 9.40 -9.68
C LEU A 110 5.90 10.90 -9.94
N GLU A 111 5.41 11.37 -11.08
CA GLU A 111 5.44 12.79 -11.46
C GLU A 111 4.33 13.62 -10.79
N TYR A 112 3.47 12.96 -10.01
CA TYR A 112 2.35 13.56 -9.31
C TYR A 112 2.38 13.22 -7.82
N ARG A 113 1.69 14.04 -7.01
CA ARG A 113 1.55 13.80 -5.57
C ARG A 113 0.44 12.79 -5.33
N LEU A 114 0.82 11.57 -4.96
CA LEU A 114 -0.10 10.55 -4.49
C LEU A 114 -0.23 10.60 -2.96
N THR A 115 -1.45 10.78 -2.45
CA THR A 115 -1.75 10.85 -1.00
C THR A 115 -2.45 9.59 -0.50
N ASP A 116 -2.45 9.41 0.83
CA ASP A 116 -3.19 8.31 1.48
C ASP A 116 -4.68 8.34 1.12
N GLN A 117 -5.30 9.53 1.11
CA GLN A 117 -6.72 9.68 0.81
C GLN A 117 -7.08 9.32 -0.62
N MET A 118 -6.19 9.55 -1.59
CA MET A 118 -6.43 9.11 -2.96
C MET A 118 -6.51 7.59 -3.03
N ILE A 119 -5.56 6.89 -2.39
CA ILE A 119 -5.55 5.42 -2.37
C ILE A 119 -6.77 4.89 -1.62
N ILE A 120 -7.03 5.39 -0.41
CA ILE A 120 -8.16 4.96 0.43
C ILE A 120 -9.48 5.21 -0.30
N GLY A 121 -9.67 6.41 -0.88
CA GLY A 121 -10.89 6.77 -1.60
C GLY A 121 -11.10 5.90 -2.83
N THR A 122 -10.06 5.62 -3.61
CA THR A 122 -10.15 4.71 -4.76
C THR A 122 -10.52 3.30 -4.33
N VAL A 123 -9.86 2.74 -3.31
CA VAL A 123 -10.15 1.39 -2.81
C VAL A 123 -11.59 1.30 -2.28
N LEU A 124 -12.02 2.29 -1.50
CA LEU A 124 -13.39 2.38 -0.98
C LEU A 124 -14.43 2.41 -2.11
N ASN A 125 -14.18 3.23 -3.14
CA ASN A 125 -15.06 3.32 -4.30
C ASN A 125 -15.14 1.99 -5.05
N VAL A 126 -14.01 1.32 -5.27
CA VAL A 126 -13.99 0.01 -5.95
C VAL A 126 -14.73 -1.05 -5.14
N LEU A 127 -14.54 -1.11 -3.82
CA LEU A 127 -15.28 -2.02 -2.95
C LEU A 127 -16.78 -1.73 -3.00
N ASN A 128 -17.19 -0.46 -2.95
CA ASN A 128 -18.59 -0.07 -3.08
C ASN A 128 -19.17 -0.42 -4.46
N SER A 129 -18.41 -0.28 -5.54
CA SER A 129 -18.82 -0.73 -6.88
C SER A 129 -19.02 -2.24 -6.93
N ALA A 130 -18.12 -3.02 -6.30
CA ALA A 130 -18.24 -4.47 -6.21
C ALA A 130 -19.43 -4.91 -5.34
N ILE A 131 -19.74 -4.19 -4.25
CA ILE A 131 -20.94 -4.40 -3.42
C ILE A 131 -22.21 -4.13 -4.24
N ALA A 132 -22.25 -3.01 -4.96
CA ALA A 132 -23.43 -2.61 -5.75
C ALA A 132 -23.64 -3.49 -6.99
N ASN A 133 -22.55 -4.01 -7.58
CA ASN A 133 -22.60 -4.87 -8.74
C ASN A 133 -21.58 -6.02 -8.64
N PRO A 134 -21.96 -7.14 -7.99
CA PRO A 134 -21.07 -8.29 -7.82
C PRO A 134 -20.62 -8.95 -9.13
N SER A 135 -21.32 -8.71 -10.25
CA SER A 135 -20.90 -9.22 -11.57
C SER A 135 -19.55 -8.67 -12.03
N LEU A 136 -19.09 -7.54 -11.45
CA LEU A 136 -17.76 -7.01 -11.68
C LEU A 136 -16.64 -7.94 -11.18
N LEU A 137 -16.96 -8.92 -10.33
CA LEU A 137 -16.01 -9.87 -9.76
C LEU A 137 -15.91 -11.18 -10.53
N GLU A 138 -16.72 -11.37 -11.59
CA GLU A 138 -16.72 -12.63 -12.34
C GLU A 138 -15.37 -12.86 -13.03
N SER A 139 -14.68 -13.93 -12.64
CA SER A 139 -13.48 -14.40 -13.34
C SER A 139 -13.91 -15.40 -14.41
N GLY A 140 -13.74 -15.08 -15.69
CA GLY A 140 -14.17 -15.94 -16.81
C GLY A 140 -13.36 -17.23 -17.04
N GLY A 141 -12.61 -17.71 -16.05
CA GLY A 141 -11.75 -18.90 -16.16
C GLY A 141 -12.46 -20.18 -15.71
N GLU A 142 -12.24 -21.29 -16.43
CA GLU A 142 -12.67 -22.63 -16.00
C GLU A 142 -11.91 -23.07 -14.73
N ILE A 143 -12.56 -23.88 -13.87
CA ILE A 143 -11.98 -24.37 -12.60
C ILE A 143 -10.78 -25.29 -12.85
N SER A 144 -10.88 -26.13 -13.88
CA SER A 144 -9.82 -27.04 -14.26
C SER A 144 -9.88 -27.27 -15.76
N THR A 145 -8.76 -27.07 -16.43
CA THR A 145 -8.64 -27.37 -17.86
C THR A 145 -7.58 -28.45 -18.03
N TYR A 146 -7.93 -29.52 -18.74
CA TYR A 146 -6.99 -30.57 -19.13
C TYR A 146 -6.61 -30.37 -20.59
N SER A 147 -5.33 -30.07 -20.84
CA SER A 147 -4.80 -29.85 -22.19
C SER A 147 -3.66 -30.84 -22.46
N PRO A 148 -3.97 -32.04 -22.98
CA PRO A 148 -2.97 -33.10 -23.16
C PRO A 148 -1.89 -32.69 -24.15
N ALA A 149 -0.63 -32.84 -23.74
CA ALA A 149 0.51 -32.77 -24.66
C ALA A 149 0.54 -33.99 -25.60
N ALA A 150 1.17 -33.83 -26.76
CA ALA A 150 1.33 -34.91 -27.74
C ALA A 150 2.00 -36.16 -27.14
N ASP A 151 2.92 -35.98 -26.19
CA ASP A 151 3.58 -37.08 -25.50
C ASP A 151 2.63 -37.90 -24.62
N VAL A 152 1.61 -37.28 -24.00
CA VAL A 152 0.56 -37.99 -23.24
C VAL A 152 -0.25 -38.89 -24.15
N ILE A 153 -0.59 -38.40 -25.34
CA ILE A 153 -1.32 -39.15 -26.36
C ILE A 153 -0.47 -40.33 -26.86
N ARG A 154 0.83 -40.11 -27.12
CA ARG A 154 1.75 -41.18 -27.54
C ARG A 154 1.87 -42.26 -26.46
N GLN A 155 2.07 -41.87 -25.21
CA GLN A 155 2.19 -42.78 -24.07
C GLN A 155 0.91 -43.60 -23.86
N GLN A 156 -0.27 -42.99 -24.04
CA GLN A 156 -1.55 -43.70 -24.01
C GLN A 156 -1.66 -44.75 -25.12
N ASN A 157 -1.20 -44.44 -26.33
CA ASN A 157 -1.22 -45.36 -27.46
C ASN A 157 -0.24 -46.53 -27.27
N GLU A 158 0.95 -46.28 -26.72
CA GLU A 158 1.91 -47.33 -26.37
C GLU A 158 1.32 -48.31 -25.35
N ILE A 159 0.62 -47.81 -24.33
CA ILE A 159 -0.06 -48.67 -23.34
C ILE A 159 -1.16 -49.52 -23.98
N ASN A 160 -1.96 -48.94 -24.88
CA ASN A 160 -2.97 -49.70 -25.61
C ASN A 160 -2.32 -50.84 -26.40
N GLN A 161 -1.23 -50.56 -27.12
CA GLN A 161 -0.49 -51.58 -27.89
C GLN A 161 0.11 -52.68 -26.99
N MET A 162 0.67 -52.32 -25.83
CA MET A 162 1.21 -53.30 -24.88
C MET A 162 0.11 -54.21 -24.31
N THR A 163 -1.09 -53.67 -24.12
CA THR A 163 -2.23 -54.40 -23.55
C THR A 163 -2.90 -55.32 -24.57
N ASP A 164 -2.85 -54.97 -25.85
CA ASP A 164 -3.38 -55.78 -26.96
C ASP A 164 -2.44 -56.94 -27.37
N SER A 165 -1.22 -57.00 -26.82
CA SER A 165 -0.25 -58.08 -27.05
C SER A 165 -0.72 -59.42 -26.49
N SER A 166 -0.45 -60.52 -27.20
CA SER A 166 -0.73 -61.89 -26.73
C SER A 166 0.18 -62.36 -25.59
N GLN A 167 1.30 -61.68 -25.37
CA GLN A 167 2.17 -61.85 -24.20
C GLN A 167 2.27 -60.52 -23.45
N ILE A 168 1.49 -60.40 -22.37
CA ILE A 168 1.39 -59.18 -21.56
C ILE A 168 2.39 -59.26 -20.41
N ASP A 169 3.24 -58.23 -20.30
CA ASP A 169 4.07 -57.98 -19.12
C ASP A 169 3.29 -57.06 -18.17
N PHE A 170 2.67 -57.64 -17.15
CA PHE A 170 1.81 -56.93 -16.22
C PHE A 170 2.56 -55.87 -15.40
N ASP A 171 3.80 -56.14 -14.99
CA ASP A 171 4.58 -55.21 -14.17
C ASP A 171 4.98 -53.99 -14.99
N ARG A 172 5.37 -54.21 -16.25
CA ARG A 172 5.67 -53.12 -17.19
C ARG A 172 4.45 -52.29 -17.51
N VAL A 173 3.31 -52.90 -17.87
CA VAL A 173 2.07 -52.17 -18.18
C VAL A 173 1.62 -51.34 -16.97
N LYS A 174 1.68 -51.90 -15.75
CA LYS A 174 1.36 -51.18 -14.52
C LYS A 174 2.25 -49.96 -14.31
N ALA A 175 3.56 -50.09 -14.50
CA ALA A 175 4.50 -48.96 -14.37
C ALA A 175 4.19 -47.84 -15.38
N GLU A 176 3.90 -48.20 -16.63
CA GLU A 176 3.58 -47.23 -17.68
C GLU A 176 2.22 -46.54 -17.46
N ILE A 177 1.24 -47.23 -16.87
CA ILE A 177 -0.04 -46.62 -16.44
C ILE A 177 0.20 -45.55 -15.37
N PHE A 178 1.05 -45.81 -14.37
CA PHE A 178 1.36 -44.80 -13.35
C PHE A 178 2.09 -43.59 -13.95
N LYS A 179 3.05 -43.83 -14.84
CA LYS A 179 3.74 -42.76 -15.57
C LYS A 179 2.78 -41.93 -16.42
N LEU A 180 1.84 -42.57 -17.11
CA LEU A 180 0.79 -41.87 -17.86
C LEU A 180 -0.10 -41.05 -16.93
N ALA A 181 -0.46 -41.57 -15.75
CA ALA A 181 -1.27 -40.84 -14.78
C ALA A 181 -0.55 -39.58 -14.27
N GLU A 182 0.75 -39.68 -13.99
CA GLU A 182 1.61 -38.54 -13.65
C GLU A 182 1.61 -37.50 -14.79
N MET A 183 1.90 -37.93 -16.02
CA MET A 183 1.91 -37.03 -17.18
C MET A 183 0.55 -36.35 -17.44
N LYS A 184 -0.57 -37.06 -17.18
CA LYS A 184 -1.92 -36.49 -17.29
C LYS A 184 -2.16 -35.44 -16.22
N TYR A 185 -1.68 -35.66 -15.00
CA TYR A 185 -1.80 -34.72 -13.91
C TYR A 185 -1.02 -33.43 -14.19
N ASP A 186 0.17 -33.54 -14.78
CA ASP A 186 0.98 -32.37 -15.19
C ASP A 186 0.30 -31.50 -16.27
N CYS A 187 -0.64 -32.07 -17.03
CA CYS A 187 -1.42 -31.36 -18.05
C CYS A 187 -2.69 -30.68 -17.50
N CYS A 188 -2.96 -30.80 -16.20
CA CYS A 188 -4.08 -30.15 -15.54
C CYS A 188 -3.65 -28.80 -14.97
N THR A 189 -4.37 -27.73 -15.33
CA THR A 189 -4.29 -26.46 -14.62
C THR A 189 -5.46 -26.35 -13.66
N TYR A 190 -5.19 -25.93 -12.41
CA TYR A 190 -6.24 -25.65 -11.43
C TYR A 190 -6.36 -24.15 -11.22
N ASN A 191 -7.57 -23.64 -11.38
CA ASN A 191 -7.90 -22.24 -11.17
C ASN A 191 -8.89 -22.11 -10.01
N ASP A 192 -8.42 -21.53 -8.91
CA ASP A 192 -9.24 -21.28 -7.72
C ASP A 192 -10.06 -19.99 -7.81
N SER A 193 -9.93 -19.23 -8.91
CA SER A 193 -10.64 -17.96 -9.08
C SER A 193 -12.16 -18.08 -8.99
N PRO A 194 -12.84 -19.14 -9.49
CA PRO A 194 -14.30 -19.25 -9.36
C PRO A 194 -14.74 -19.44 -7.91
N GLN A 195 -13.99 -20.24 -7.13
CA GLN A 195 -14.27 -20.44 -5.69
C GLN A 195 -14.08 -19.13 -4.92
N LYS A 196 -12.97 -18.42 -5.15
CA LYS A 196 -12.73 -17.11 -4.54
C LYS A 196 -13.75 -16.05 -4.97
N THR A 197 -14.26 -16.12 -6.20
CA THR A 197 -15.33 -15.24 -6.69
C THR A 197 -16.60 -15.47 -5.87
N GLU A 198 -16.98 -16.71 -5.63
CA GLU A 198 -18.15 -17.03 -4.82
C GLU A 198 -17.95 -16.61 -3.35
N GLU A 199 -16.77 -16.83 -2.77
CA GLU A 199 -16.43 -16.32 -1.43
C GLU A 199 -16.56 -14.79 -1.34
N LEU A 200 -16.03 -14.07 -2.33
CA LEU A 200 -16.15 -12.61 -2.41
C LEU A 200 -17.61 -12.16 -2.51
N ARG A 201 -18.44 -12.84 -3.33
CA ARG A 201 -19.86 -12.52 -3.47
C ARG A 201 -20.60 -12.68 -2.15
N ASN A 202 -20.45 -13.82 -1.49
CA ASN A 202 -21.09 -14.09 -0.19
C ASN A 202 -20.66 -13.09 0.88
N LEU A 203 -19.37 -12.72 0.87
CA LEU A 203 -18.82 -11.76 1.80
C LEU A 203 -19.36 -10.34 1.55
N LEU A 204 -19.59 -9.94 0.29
CA LEU A 204 -20.07 -8.60 -0.08
C LEU A 204 -21.60 -8.45 -0.12
N GLU A 205 -22.37 -9.52 -0.32
CA GLU A 205 -23.83 -9.49 -0.54
C GLU A 205 -24.61 -8.78 0.59
N ASN A 206 -24.17 -8.93 1.84
CA ASN A 206 -24.83 -8.35 3.01
C ASN A 206 -24.26 -6.99 3.44
N ASN A 207 -23.23 -6.49 2.75
CA ASN A 207 -22.62 -5.22 3.11
C ASN A 207 -23.41 -4.05 2.54
N LYS A 208 -23.70 -3.06 3.40
CA LYS A 208 -24.17 -1.75 2.93
C LYS A 208 -23.00 -0.98 2.34
N GLN A 209 -23.31 0.02 1.53
CA GLN A 209 -22.31 0.97 1.03
C GLN A 209 -21.51 1.56 2.20
N LEU A 210 -20.20 1.51 2.07
CA LEU A 210 -19.24 1.90 3.09
C LEU A 210 -18.89 3.39 2.94
N ASN A 211 -18.92 4.13 4.05
CA ASN A 211 -18.46 5.52 4.11
C ASN A 211 -16.98 5.64 4.50
N ILE A 212 -16.45 4.62 5.15
CA ILE A 212 -15.06 4.52 5.63
C ILE A 212 -14.54 3.15 5.19
N LEU A 213 -13.26 3.08 4.83
CA LEU A 213 -12.63 1.83 4.46
C LEU A 213 -12.53 0.89 5.67
N ASP A 214 -13.29 -0.20 5.63
CA ASP A 214 -13.14 -1.30 6.58
C ASP A 214 -11.88 -2.11 6.21
N ILE A 215 -10.91 -2.13 7.13
CA ILE A 215 -9.63 -2.82 6.90
C ILE A 215 -9.75 -4.34 6.98
N GLY A 216 -10.68 -4.87 7.77
CA GLY A 216 -10.98 -6.30 7.78
C GLY A 216 -11.53 -6.75 6.43
N LEU A 217 -12.47 -5.98 5.90
CA LEU A 217 -13.04 -6.21 4.57
C LEU A 217 -11.99 -6.07 3.47
N PHE A 218 -11.20 -4.99 3.49
CA PHE A 218 -10.07 -4.78 2.59
C PHE A 218 -9.12 -5.98 2.60
N LYS A 219 -8.79 -6.50 3.79
CA LYS A 219 -7.90 -7.65 3.97
C LYS A 219 -8.44 -8.91 3.30
N ALA A 220 -9.75 -9.14 3.43
CA ALA A 220 -10.42 -10.29 2.87
C ALA A 220 -10.59 -10.19 1.35
N CYS A 221 -10.84 -8.98 0.82
CA CYS A 221 -11.21 -8.82 -0.59
C CYS A 221 -10.05 -8.48 -1.54
N VAL A 222 -9.09 -7.64 -1.11
CA VAL A 222 -8.13 -7.01 -2.02
C VAL A 222 -6.77 -7.68 -1.94
N SER A 223 -6.30 -8.30 -3.02
CA SER A 223 -4.94 -8.86 -3.12
C SER A 223 -3.88 -7.76 -3.19
N ARG A 224 -4.04 -6.83 -4.15
CA ARG A 224 -3.05 -5.78 -4.44
C ARG A 224 -3.72 -4.49 -4.91
N ILE A 225 -3.00 -3.39 -4.74
CA ILE A 225 -3.31 -2.07 -5.29
C ILE A 225 -2.18 -1.74 -6.25
N TRP A 226 -2.51 -1.56 -7.52
CA TRP A 226 -1.59 -1.22 -8.60
C TRP A 226 -1.66 0.26 -8.89
N ILE A 227 -0.50 0.93 -8.87
CA ILE A 227 -0.38 2.36 -9.06
C ILE A 227 0.58 2.62 -10.21
N SER A 228 0.07 3.26 -11.25
CA SER A 228 0.82 3.61 -12.44
C SER A 228 1.44 5.01 -12.36
N HIS A 229 2.52 5.22 -13.09
CA HIS A 229 3.11 6.55 -13.31
C HIS A 229 2.14 7.55 -13.97
N PHE A 230 1.08 7.05 -14.61
CA PHE A 230 0.04 7.87 -15.26
C PHE A 230 -1.17 8.16 -14.35
N CYS A 231 -1.01 8.13 -13.03
CA CYS A 231 -2.06 8.42 -12.05
C CYS A 231 -3.28 7.47 -12.13
N THR A 232 -3.07 6.26 -12.66
CA THR A 232 -4.09 5.20 -12.62
C THR A 232 -3.90 4.35 -11.38
N ILE A 233 -5.00 4.11 -10.65
CA ILE A 233 -5.05 3.20 -9.50
C ILE A 233 -6.01 2.06 -9.85
N GLU A 234 -5.50 0.84 -9.81
CA GLU A 234 -6.27 -0.38 -10.03
C GLU A 234 -6.24 -1.24 -8.78
N VAL A 235 -7.36 -1.88 -8.48
CA VAL A 235 -7.49 -2.75 -7.32
C VAL A 235 -7.66 -4.17 -7.82
N GLU A 236 -6.72 -5.04 -7.45
CA GLU A 236 -6.75 -6.48 -7.72
C GLU A 236 -7.42 -7.19 -6.54
N PHE A 237 -8.51 -7.91 -6.80
CA PHE A 237 -9.19 -8.74 -5.80
C PHE A 237 -8.48 -10.09 -5.61
N ILE A 238 -8.80 -10.82 -4.54
CA ILE A 238 -8.16 -12.12 -4.24
C ILE A 238 -8.37 -13.18 -5.33
N ASN A 239 -9.43 -13.04 -6.14
CA ASN A 239 -9.72 -13.89 -7.29
C ASN A 239 -8.97 -13.46 -8.57
N GLY A 240 -8.09 -12.45 -8.50
CA GLY A 240 -7.29 -11.96 -9.62
C GLY A 240 -8.02 -10.97 -10.54
N VAL A 241 -9.24 -10.54 -10.22
CA VAL A 241 -9.96 -9.53 -11.01
C VAL A 241 -9.42 -8.13 -10.72
N HIS A 242 -9.14 -7.36 -11.78
CA HIS A 242 -8.68 -5.98 -11.69
C HIS A 242 -9.82 -5.01 -12.00
N ILE A 243 -10.13 -4.13 -11.06
CA ILE A 243 -11.07 -3.03 -11.28
C ILE A 243 -10.31 -1.71 -11.27
N LYS A 244 -10.40 -0.97 -12.38
CA LYS A 244 -9.84 0.37 -12.51
C LYS A 244 -10.89 1.39 -12.07
N ASN A 245 -10.51 2.34 -11.22
CA ASN A 245 -11.36 3.49 -10.95
C ASN A 245 -11.03 4.59 -11.96
N ILE A 246 -11.76 4.61 -13.08
CA ILE A 246 -11.69 5.73 -14.02
C ILE A 246 -12.61 6.81 -13.47
N THR A 247 -12.08 7.65 -12.59
CA THR A 247 -12.74 8.92 -12.30
C THR A 247 -12.46 9.82 -13.50
N GLU A 248 -13.40 9.90 -14.45
CA GLU A 248 -13.31 10.87 -15.56
C GLU A 248 -13.07 12.27 -14.97
N ARG A 249 -11.89 12.85 -15.22
CA ARG A 249 -11.71 14.29 -15.07
C ARG A 249 -12.65 14.94 -16.08
N ASN A 250 -13.78 15.43 -15.59
CA ASN A 250 -14.63 16.32 -16.36
C ASN A 250 -13.88 17.65 -16.47
N ASP A 251 -12.98 17.78 -17.46
CA ASP A 251 -12.24 19.01 -17.81
C ASP A 251 -13.17 20.08 -18.41
N LYS A 252 -14.37 20.25 -17.86
CA LYS A 252 -15.36 21.24 -18.31
C LYS A 252 -15.26 22.59 -17.62
N ASN A 253 -14.35 22.78 -16.66
CA ASN A 253 -14.23 24.04 -15.90
C ASN A 253 -12.90 24.79 -16.09
N ALA A 254 -12.17 24.57 -17.19
CA ALA A 254 -10.92 25.28 -17.47
C ALA A 254 -11.01 26.40 -18.53
N HIS A 255 -12.18 26.68 -19.11
CA HIS A 255 -12.34 27.79 -20.05
C HIS A 255 -13.74 28.43 -20.00
N SER A 256 -14.02 29.20 -18.94
CA SER A 256 -15.04 30.26 -18.99
C SER A 256 -14.68 31.39 -18.02
N SER A 257 -13.49 31.95 -18.23
CA SER A 257 -13.17 33.30 -17.76
C SER A 257 -12.76 34.12 -18.98
N GLN A 258 -13.67 34.22 -19.96
CA GLN A 258 -13.59 35.29 -20.94
C GLN A 258 -14.01 36.56 -20.22
N CYS A 259 -13.02 37.44 -20.04
CA CYS A 259 -13.19 38.81 -19.63
C CYS A 259 -14.26 39.48 -20.49
N ASN A 260 -15.31 40.01 -19.86
CA ASN A 260 -16.17 40.99 -20.50
C ASN A 260 -15.38 42.29 -20.63
N ASP A 261 -14.70 42.45 -21.76
CA ASP A 261 -14.23 43.76 -22.19
C ASP A 261 -15.45 44.58 -22.62
N ASN A 262 -15.92 45.45 -21.71
CA ASN A 262 -16.83 46.53 -22.07
C ASN A 262 -16.08 47.52 -22.98
N PRO A 263 -16.54 47.81 -24.20
CA PRO A 263 -16.07 48.99 -24.92
C PRO A 263 -16.79 50.22 -24.36
N CYS A 264 -16.04 51.08 -23.67
CA CYS A 264 -16.49 52.43 -23.36
C CYS A 264 -16.65 53.21 -24.67
N GLU A 265 -17.89 53.57 -25.02
CA GLU A 265 -18.18 54.59 -26.03
C GLU A 265 -17.66 55.94 -25.54
N SER A 266 -16.71 56.51 -26.29
CA SER A 266 -16.35 57.92 -26.22
C SER A 266 -17.43 58.74 -26.92
N ALA A 267 -18.19 59.52 -26.16
CA ALA A 267 -19.07 60.55 -26.70
C ALA A 267 -18.27 61.84 -26.96
N ASP A 268 -18.01 62.11 -28.23
CA ASP A 268 -17.72 63.46 -28.74
C ASP A 268 -19.04 64.03 -29.30
N SER A 269 -19.60 65.05 -28.61
CA SER A 269 -20.36 66.22 -29.09
C SER A 269 -21.33 66.74 -28.03
#